data_AF-A0A5J4VVE2-F1
#
_entry.id   AF-A0A5J4VVE2-F1
#
_cell.length_a   1.000
_cell.length_b   1.000
_cell.length_c   1.000
_cell.angle_alpha   90.00
_cell.angle_beta   90.00
_cell.angle_gamma   90.00
#
_symmetry.space_group_name_H-M   'P 1'
#
loop_
_entity.id
_entity.type
_entity.pdbx_description
1 polymer ?
#
loop_
_entity_poly.entity_id
_entity_poly.type
_entity_poly.pdbx_seq_one_letter_code
_entity_poly.pdbx_strand_id
1 'polypeptide(L)'
;MNYDKDLQRLQVRSRSRECLNYFRMNGDTQVQQELINNGYGRVMSITFCTAGGIGEELDKKIYYGLYHISWFIREQHEGRTYGQQSFQPLPLLARQTEEQLEEEGANEEIETQLINNGYNGNIKYYANKAKAWILNRFIHKY
;
A
#
# COMPACT_ATOMS: atom_id res chain seq x y z
N MET A 1 28.65 1.99 16.08
CA MET A 1 27.21 2.06 15.83
C MET A 1 26.91 3.48 15.34
N ASN A 2 26.30 3.65 14.17
CA ASN A 2 26.21 4.95 13.47
C ASN A 2 24.77 5.48 13.48
N TYR A 3 24.31 5.83 14.68
CA TYR A 3 22.93 6.24 14.98
C TYR A 3 22.40 7.36 14.04
N ASP A 4 23.26 8.31 13.69
CA ASP A 4 22.91 9.41 12.77
C ASP A 4 22.61 8.90 11.36
N LYS A 5 23.39 7.95 10.84
CA LYS A 5 23.12 7.33 9.53
C LYS A 5 21.81 6.56 9.50
N ASP A 6 21.45 5.88 10.59
CA ASP A 6 20.20 5.11 10.65
C ASP A 6 18.98 6.04 10.76
N LEU A 7 19.09 7.14 11.51
CA LEU A 7 18.06 8.18 11.57
C LEU A 7 17.85 8.84 10.19
N GLN A 8 18.93 9.19 9.49
CA GLN A 8 18.87 9.76 8.15
C GLN A 8 18.20 8.79 7.16
N ARG A 9 18.51 7.50 7.21
CA ARG A 9 17.87 6.46 6.37
C ARG A 9 16.37 6.37 6.62
N LEU A 10 15.93 6.43 7.88
CA LEU A 10 14.51 6.42 8.23
C LEU A 10 13.78 7.65 7.69
N GLN A 11 14.39 8.84 7.81
CA GLN A 11 13.82 10.08 7.28
C GLN A 11 13.69 10.05 5.76
N VAL A 12 14.72 9.59 5.05
CA VAL A 12 14.69 9.44 3.59
C VAL A 12 13.56 8.50 3.18
N ARG A 13 13.45 7.31 3.81
CA ARG A 13 12.35 6.37 3.53
C ARG A 13 10.98 6.99 3.80
N SER A 14 10.82 7.76 4.86
CA SER A 14 9.55 8.44 5.16
C SER A 14 9.18 9.43 4.07
N ARG A 15 10.11 10.33 3.71
CA ARG A 15 9.88 11.34 2.67
C ARG A 15 9.66 10.73 1.29
N SER A 16 10.40 9.68 0.95
CA SER A 16 10.19 8.95 -0.32
C SER A 16 8.78 8.37 -0.40
N ARG A 17 8.26 7.79 0.69
CA ARG A 17 6.88 7.27 0.71
C ARG A 17 5.83 8.37 0.56
N GLU A 18 6.01 9.50 1.25
CA GLU A 18 5.13 10.65 1.08
C GLU A 18 5.14 11.18 -0.36
N CYS A 19 6.32 11.22 -0.98
CA CYS A 19 6.49 11.62 -2.38
C CYS A 19 5.80 10.65 -3.35
N LEU A 20 5.99 9.33 -3.17
CA LEU A 20 5.31 8.31 -3.95
C LEU A 20 3.78 8.39 -3.80
N ASN A 21 3.30 8.64 -2.58
CA ASN A 21 1.89 8.83 -2.33
C ASN A 21 1.35 10.08 -3.03
N TYR A 22 2.13 11.16 -3.08
CA TYR A 22 1.76 12.38 -3.81
C TYR A 22 1.60 12.10 -5.31
N PHE A 23 2.53 11.37 -5.93
CA PHE A 23 2.39 10.95 -7.33
C PHE A 23 1.18 10.05 -7.53
N ARG A 24 0.97 9.09 -6.63
CA ARG A 24 -0.21 8.22 -6.67
C ARG A 24 -1.49 9.03 -6.67
N MET A 25 -1.66 9.99 -5.76
CA MET A 25 -2.88 10.80 -5.63
C MET A 25 -3.09 11.78 -6.79
N ASN A 26 -2.03 12.39 -7.31
CA ASN A 26 -2.16 13.45 -8.31
C ASN A 26 -1.94 13.00 -9.74
N GLY A 27 -1.47 11.79 -9.98
CA GLY A 27 -1.09 11.34 -11.32
C GLY A 27 -2.19 10.57 -12.05
N ASP A 28 -2.34 10.83 -13.33
CA ASP A 28 -3.21 10.06 -14.25
C ASP A 28 -2.77 8.61 -14.44
N THR A 29 -3.44 7.94 -15.38
CA THR A 29 -3.15 6.59 -15.84
C THR A 29 -1.67 6.34 -16.14
N GLN A 30 -0.96 7.30 -16.77
CA GLN A 30 0.45 7.12 -17.09
C GLN A 30 1.28 7.04 -15.82
N VAL A 31 1.04 7.95 -14.87
CA VAL A 31 1.72 7.93 -13.57
C VAL A 31 1.40 6.66 -12.78
N GLN A 32 0.15 6.18 -12.80
CA GLN A 32 -0.19 4.90 -12.16
C GLN A 32 0.60 3.73 -12.76
N GLN A 33 0.73 3.70 -14.07
CA GLN A 33 1.51 2.68 -14.77
C GLN A 33 3.00 2.78 -14.43
N GLU A 34 3.57 3.98 -14.37
CA GLU A 34 4.95 4.18 -13.96
C GLU A 34 5.20 3.73 -12.52
N LEU A 35 4.28 3.98 -11.59
CA LEU A 35 4.39 3.50 -10.22
C LEU A 35 4.47 1.97 -10.18
N ILE A 36 3.60 1.27 -10.90
CA ILE A 36 3.57 -0.20 -10.92
C ILE A 36 4.82 -0.76 -11.60
N ASN A 37 5.22 -0.18 -12.74
CA ASN A 37 6.43 -0.59 -13.45
C ASN A 37 7.69 -0.43 -12.59
N ASN A 38 7.70 0.54 -11.66
CA ASN A 38 8.77 0.75 -10.70
C ASN A 38 8.58 -0.02 -9.37
N GLY A 39 7.64 -0.98 -9.33
CA GLY A 39 7.45 -1.86 -8.20
C GLY A 39 6.78 -1.20 -6.99
N TYR A 40 5.87 -0.25 -7.20
CA TYR A 40 5.16 0.40 -6.10
C TYR A 40 4.47 -0.59 -5.15
N GLY A 41 3.87 -1.67 -5.67
CA GLY A 41 3.27 -2.72 -4.82
C GLY A 41 4.30 -3.36 -3.89
N ARG A 42 5.46 -3.72 -4.44
CA ARG A 42 6.63 -4.21 -3.70
C ARG A 42 7.18 -3.20 -2.69
N VAL A 43 7.31 -1.94 -3.06
CA VAL A 43 7.80 -0.90 -2.13
C VAL A 43 6.83 -0.73 -0.97
N MET A 44 5.53 -0.86 -1.22
CA MET A 44 4.51 -0.74 -0.19
C MET A 44 4.41 -1.96 0.71
N SER A 45 4.58 -3.19 0.20
CA SER A 45 4.60 -4.40 1.03
C SER A 45 5.61 -4.28 2.18
N ILE A 46 6.83 -3.88 1.86
CA ILE A 46 7.93 -3.68 2.81
C ILE A 46 7.55 -2.77 3.99
N THR A 47 6.60 -1.84 3.80
CA THR A 47 6.23 -0.88 4.86
C THR A 47 5.32 -1.43 5.94
N PHE A 48 4.58 -2.51 5.65
CA PHE A 48 3.71 -3.18 6.60
C PHE A 48 4.18 -4.60 6.96
N CYS A 49 5.25 -5.10 6.34
CA CYS A 49 5.95 -6.31 6.79
C CYS A 49 6.53 -6.13 8.19
N THR A 50 6.19 -7.04 9.10
CA THR A 50 6.62 -6.99 10.51
C THR A 50 7.91 -7.78 10.75
N ALA A 51 9.04 -7.27 10.27
CA ALA A 51 10.35 -7.79 10.68
C ALA A 51 10.71 -7.33 12.12
N GLY A 52 10.01 -7.88 13.13
CA GLY A 52 10.51 -7.99 14.51
C GLY A 52 10.46 -6.75 15.43
N GLY A 53 9.66 -5.72 15.15
CA GLY A 53 9.51 -4.56 16.04
C GLY A 53 8.16 -4.51 16.77
N ILE A 54 8.08 -3.74 17.86
CA ILE A 54 6.86 -3.47 18.64
C ILE A 54 6.85 -1.99 19.03
N GLY A 55 5.71 -1.30 18.94
CA GLY A 55 5.52 0.06 19.46
C GLY A 55 4.75 0.99 18.51
N GLU A 56 4.35 2.16 19.03
CA GLU A 56 3.46 3.11 18.34
C GLU A 56 4.00 3.62 17.00
N GLU A 57 5.33 3.84 16.90
CA GLU A 57 5.93 4.30 15.65
C GLU A 57 5.88 3.22 14.55
N LEU A 58 5.98 1.95 14.95
CA LEU A 58 5.83 0.84 14.03
C LEU A 58 4.37 0.67 13.62
N ASP A 59 3.44 0.73 14.57
CA ASP A 59 2.00 0.69 14.31
C ASP A 59 1.59 1.79 13.32
N LYS A 60 2.14 2.99 13.49
CA LYS A 60 1.93 4.09 12.54
C LYS A 60 2.43 3.73 11.14
N LYS A 61 3.63 3.16 11.01
CA LYS A 61 4.20 2.74 9.71
C LYS A 61 3.35 1.66 9.04
N ILE A 62 2.95 0.64 9.80
CA ILE A 62 2.07 -0.44 9.32
C ILE A 62 0.74 0.14 8.86
N TYR A 63 0.12 0.99 9.69
CA TYR A 63 -1.12 1.68 9.39
C TYR A 63 -1.03 2.45 8.06
N TYR A 64 -0.01 3.30 7.88
CA TYR A 64 0.15 4.05 6.63
C TYR A 64 0.43 3.14 5.43
N GLY A 65 1.23 2.09 5.60
CA GLY A 65 1.48 1.11 4.54
C GLY A 65 0.19 0.46 4.05
N LEU A 66 -0.60 -0.08 4.97
CA LEU A 66 -1.90 -0.71 4.69
C LEU A 66 -2.92 0.30 4.13
N TYR A 67 -2.93 1.52 4.65
CA TYR A 67 -3.74 2.61 4.10
C TYR A 67 -3.39 2.87 2.64
N HIS A 68 -2.12 3.14 2.33
CA HIS A 68 -1.70 3.49 0.98
C HIS A 68 -1.93 2.37 -0.02
N ILE A 69 -1.61 1.12 0.34
CA ILE A 69 -1.80 -0.02 -0.57
C ILE A 69 -3.27 -0.36 -0.78
N SER A 70 -4.10 -0.32 0.26
CA SER A 70 -5.54 -0.61 0.13
C SER A 70 -6.24 0.40 -0.78
N TRP A 71 -5.92 1.68 -0.63
CA TRP A 71 -6.44 2.72 -1.53
C TRP A 71 -5.91 2.59 -2.94
N PHE A 72 -4.62 2.28 -3.10
CA PHE A 72 -4.02 2.11 -4.41
C PHE A 72 -4.69 1.00 -5.22
N ILE A 73 -4.88 -0.19 -4.63
CA ILE A 73 -5.53 -1.33 -5.29
C ILE A 73 -6.99 -1.01 -5.61
N ARG A 74 -7.71 -0.37 -4.67
CA ARG A 74 -9.09 0.10 -4.91
C ARG A 74 -9.17 1.00 -6.14
N GLU A 75 -8.29 1.99 -6.22
CA GLU A 75 -8.27 2.95 -7.32
C GLU A 75 -8.01 2.24 -8.66
N GLN A 76 -7.17 1.19 -8.70
CA GLN A 76 -6.98 0.41 -9.92
C GLN A 76 -8.25 -0.35 -10.33
N HIS A 77 -9.04 -0.87 -9.38
CA HIS A 77 -10.28 -1.60 -9.68
C HIS A 77 -11.47 -0.70 -10.01
N GLU A 78 -11.60 0.45 -9.34
CA GLU A 78 -12.78 1.32 -9.44
C GLU A 78 -12.54 2.61 -10.25
N GLY A 79 -11.29 2.92 -10.57
CA GLY A 79 -10.91 4.22 -11.10
C GLY A 79 -10.97 5.33 -10.05
N ARG A 80 -10.88 6.58 -10.52
CA ARG A 80 -11.03 7.79 -9.68
C ARG A 80 -11.96 8.81 -10.34
N THR A 81 -12.94 9.29 -9.58
CA THR A 81 -14.02 10.15 -10.10
C THR A 81 -14.08 11.55 -9.51
N TYR A 82 -13.54 11.81 -8.30
CA TYR A 82 -13.61 13.12 -7.65
C TYR A 82 -12.41 13.42 -6.74
N GLY A 83 -12.00 14.69 -6.67
CA GLY A 83 -11.01 15.20 -5.71
C GLY A 83 -9.52 14.97 -6.07
N GLN A 84 -9.24 14.16 -7.09
CA GLN A 84 -7.91 13.84 -7.61
C GLN A 84 -7.93 13.81 -9.15
N GLN A 85 -6.76 13.64 -9.79
CA GLN A 85 -6.72 13.39 -11.23
C GLN A 85 -7.47 12.08 -11.54
N SER A 86 -8.58 12.22 -12.27
CA SER A 86 -9.52 11.16 -12.58
C SER A 86 -8.97 10.21 -13.63
N PHE A 87 -9.27 8.92 -13.49
CA PHE A 87 -9.01 7.91 -14.51
C PHE A 87 -10.05 6.79 -14.44
N GLN A 88 -10.21 6.07 -15.55
CA GLN A 88 -11.06 4.88 -15.62
C GLN A 88 -10.39 3.68 -14.93
N PRO A 89 -11.14 2.68 -14.46
CA PRO A 89 -10.58 1.43 -13.94
C PRO A 89 -9.44 0.87 -14.79
N LEU A 90 -8.37 0.42 -14.13
CA LEU A 90 -7.13 -0.09 -14.71
C LEU A 90 -6.94 -1.57 -14.31
N PRO A 91 -7.77 -2.50 -14.80
CA PRO A 91 -7.79 -3.90 -14.33
C PRO A 91 -6.48 -4.66 -14.58
N LEU A 92 -5.77 -4.33 -15.66
CA LEU A 92 -4.45 -4.92 -15.94
C LEU A 92 -3.42 -4.50 -14.89
N LEU A 93 -3.44 -3.22 -14.51
CA LEU A 93 -2.57 -2.65 -13.49
C LEU A 93 -2.92 -3.19 -12.09
N ALA A 94 -4.20 -3.38 -11.79
CA ALA A 94 -4.65 -4.04 -10.57
C ALA A 94 -4.05 -5.44 -10.44
N ARG A 95 -4.15 -6.25 -11.51
CA ARG A 95 -3.57 -7.60 -11.54
C ARG A 95 -2.05 -7.60 -11.36
N GLN A 96 -1.33 -6.69 -12.01
CA GLN A 96 0.13 -6.58 -11.83
C GLN A 96 0.51 -6.21 -10.39
N THR A 97 -0.29 -5.37 -9.75
CA THR A 97 -0.09 -5.01 -8.33
C THR A 97 -0.33 -6.22 -7.43
N GLU A 98 -1.39 -7.01 -7.69
CA GLU A 98 -1.66 -8.27 -6.99
C GLU A 98 -0.48 -9.24 -7.13
N GLU A 99 0.04 -9.42 -8.34
CA GLU A 99 1.20 -10.28 -8.63
C GLU A 99 2.45 -9.81 -7.85
N GLN A 100 2.73 -8.51 -7.80
CA GLN A 100 3.84 -7.96 -7.00
C GLN A 100 3.69 -8.22 -5.48
N LEU A 101 2.45 -8.17 -4.97
CA LEU A 101 2.18 -8.42 -3.56
C LEU A 101 2.34 -9.89 -3.22
N GLU A 102 1.90 -10.78 -4.11
CA GLU A 102 2.07 -12.23 -3.97
C GLU A 102 3.56 -12.62 -4.02
N GLU A 103 4.32 -12.09 -4.99
CA GLU A 103 5.77 -12.37 -5.13
C GLU A 103 6.58 -11.96 -3.88
N GLU A 104 6.15 -10.92 -3.16
CA GLU A 104 6.82 -10.42 -1.96
C GLU A 104 6.28 -11.05 -0.66
N GLY A 105 5.34 -12.01 -0.73
CA GLY A 105 4.71 -12.60 0.47
C GLY A 105 3.88 -11.60 1.27
N ALA A 106 3.39 -10.54 0.62
CA ALA A 106 2.65 -9.48 1.27
C ALA A 106 1.25 -9.93 1.71
N ASN A 107 0.71 -10.98 1.08
CA ASN A 107 -0.59 -11.55 1.44
C ASN A 107 -0.55 -12.13 2.86
N GLU A 108 0.49 -12.91 3.17
CA GLU A 108 0.73 -13.48 4.49
C GLU A 108 0.88 -12.37 5.54
N GLU A 109 1.59 -11.30 5.21
CA GLU A 109 1.76 -10.15 6.11
C GLU A 109 0.44 -9.40 6.31
N ILE A 110 -0.41 -9.28 5.28
CA ILE A 110 -1.76 -8.72 5.45
C ILE A 110 -2.59 -9.59 6.40
N GLU A 111 -2.50 -10.93 6.29
CA GLU A 111 -3.18 -11.85 7.20
C GLU A 111 -2.72 -11.67 8.66
N THR A 112 -1.41 -11.51 8.90
CA THR A 112 -0.89 -11.28 10.27
C THR A 112 -1.43 -9.97 10.85
N GLN A 113 -1.61 -8.93 10.02
CA GLN A 113 -2.15 -7.65 10.48
C GLN A 113 -3.66 -7.67 10.77
N LEU A 114 -4.41 -8.72 10.40
CA LEU A 114 -5.86 -8.81 10.68
C LEU A 114 -6.21 -8.92 12.17
N ILE A 115 -5.26 -9.34 13.00
CA ILE A 115 -5.43 -9.41 14.46
C ILE A 115 -4.75 -8.25 15.19
N ASN A 116 -4.04 -7.38 14.47
CA ASN A 116 -3.30 -6.28 15.06
C ASN A 116 -4.26 -5.11 15.42
N ASN A 117 -4.47 -4.91 16.73
CA ASN A 117 -5.29 -3.82 17.27
C ASN A 117 -4.52 -2.49 17.47
N GLY A 118 -3.27 -2.42 17.01
CA GLY A 118 -2.47 -1.21 17.01
C GLY A 118 -3.14 -0.05 16.29
N TYR A 119 -2.74 1.16 16.67
CA TYR A 119 -3.33 2.41 16.18
C TYR A 119 -4.87 2.46 16.32
N ASN A 120 -5.40 2.09 17.49
CA ASN A 120 -6.83 2.04 17.81
C ASN A 120 -7.64 1.12 16.87
N GLY A 121 -7.09 -0.04 16.49
CA GLY A 121 -7.74 -1.02 15.61
C GLY A 121 -7.75 -0.65 14.12
N ASN A 122 -7.18 0.48 13.75
CA ASN A 122 -7.11 0.90 12.35
C ASN A 122 -6.23 -0.01 11.51
N ILE A 123 -5.17 -0.60 12.07
CA ILE A 123 -4.31 -1.54 11.35
C ILE A 123 -5.17 -2.72 10.85
N LYS A 124 -5.87 -3.39 11.77
CA LYS A 124 -6.85 -4.42 11.44
C LYS A 124 -7.88 -3.96 10.40
N TYR A 125 -8.42 -2.75 10.53
CA TYR A 125 -9.39 -2.23 9.57
C TYR A 125 -8.81 -2.15 8.15
N TYR A 126 -7.62 -1.57 7.98
CA TYR A 126 -7.00 -1.41 6.67
C TYR A 126 -6.44 -2.72 6.12
N ALA A 127 -5.99 -3.65 6.96
CA ALA A 127 -5.65 -5.01 6.55
C ALA A 127 -6.87 -5.73 5.95
N ASN A 128 -8.04 -5.63 6.60
CA ASN A 128 -9.29 -6.17 6.06
C ASN A 128 -9.67 -5.53 4.71
N LYS A 129 -9.49 -4.20 4.57
CA LYS A 129 -9.72 -3.51 3.29
C LYS A 129 -8.76 -3.97 2.20
N ALA A 130 -7.45 -4.02 2.49
CA ALA A 130 -6.44 -4.49 1.54
C ALA A 130 -6.77 -5.91 1.06
N LYS A 131 -7.03 -6.83 1.99
CA LYS A 131 -7.45 -8.21 1.69
C LYS A 131 -8.71 -8.25 0.83
N ALA A 132 -9.73 -7.46 1.17
CA ALA A 132 -10.95 -7.39 0.39
C ALA A 132 -10.69 -6.92 -1.04
N TRP A 133 -9.86 -5.89 -1.24
CA TRP A 133 -9.54 -5.36 -2.57
C TRP A 133 -8.70 -6.32 -3.42
N ILE A 134 -7.71 -6.98 -2.81
CA ILE A 134 -6.90 -8.03 -3.48
C ILE A 134 -7.81 -9.19 -3.90
N LEU A 135 -8.76 -9.58 -3.05
CA LEU A 135 -9.70 -10.66 -3.33
C LEU A 135 -10.90 -10.22 -4.18
N ASN A 136 -11.07 -8.93 -4.47
CA ASN A 136 -12.21 -8.39 -5.22
C ASN A 136 -12.10 -8.67 -6.73
N ARG A 137 -11.74 -9.92 -7.08
CA ARG A 137 -11.64 -10.45 -8.43
C ARG A 137 -12.99 -10.88 -9.01
N PHE A 138 -14.08 -10.82 -8.24
CA PHE A 138 -15.33 -11.52 -8.58
C PHE A 138 -16.64 -10.71 -8.55
N ILE A 139 -16.66 -9.42 -8.17
CA ILE A 139 -17.94 -8.71 -7.98
C ILE A 139 -18.40 -7.88 -9.21
N HIS A 140 -17.51 -7.55 -10.15
CA HIS A 140 -17.88 -6.76 -11.34
C HIS A 140 -17.97 -7.58 -12.64
N LYS A 141 -18.62 -8.75 -12.58
CA LYS A 141 -19.20 -9.41 -13.76
C LYS A 141 -20.72 -9.45 -13.60
N TYR A 142 -21.42 -8.35 -13.89
CA TYR A 142 -22.79 -8.33 -14.42
C TYR A 142 -23.04 -7.00 -15.13
#